data_AF-A0A4Q6AJ82-F1
#
_entry.id   AF-A0A4Q6AJ82-F1
#
_cell.length_a   1.000
_cell.length_b   1.000
_cell.length_c   1.000
_cell.angle_alpha   90.00
_cell.angle_beta   90.00
_cell.angle_gamma   90.00
#
_symmetry.space_group_name_H-M   'P 1'
#
loop_
_entity.id
_entity.type
_entity.pdbx_description
1 polymer ?
#
loop_
_entity_poly.entity_id
_entity_poly.type
_entity_poly.pdbx_seq_one_letter_code
_entity_poly.pdbx_strand_id
1 'polypeptide(L)'
;MAQVFHILLFLLASMQAVLMFVDEGVFHRRRGLERFERWGHVVDTLLFGAALSVAAFFEPTRFAIIAYSVLGFLSCIVITKDEWIHAKSCEPIEQWCHALLFVLHGALVIVFGMLWNLEPTAWELKVLPITVFAWALYQHLYWNVYYVRSRHQQ
;
A
#
# COMPACT_ATOMS: atom_id res chain seq x y z
N MET A 1 24.86 -2.45 -9.18
CA MET A 1 23.47 -2.75 -9.59
C MET A 1 22.49 -2.48 -8.47
N ALA A 2 22.70 -2.97 -7.24
CA ALA A 2 21.83 -2.69 -6.09
C ALA A 2 21.57 -1.19 -5.85
N GLN A 3 22.60 -0.33 -5.98
CA GLN A 3 22.45 1.13 -5.84
C GLN A 3 21.31 1.73 -6.69
N VAL A 4 21.09 1.24 -7.91
CA VAL A 4 19.99 1.71 -8.77
C VAL A 4 18.64 1.34 -8.16
N PHE A 5 18.52 0.14 -7.58
CA PHE A 5 17.29 -0.31 -6.92
C PHE A 5 17.01 0.46 -5.63
N HIS A 6 18.02 0.87 -4.86
CA HIS A 6 17.82 1.78 -3.72
C HIS A 6 17.20 3.11 -4.17
N ILE A 7 17.77 3.74 -5.20
CA ILE A 7 17.29 5.02 -5.73
C ILE A 7 15.87 4.87 -6.27
N LEU A 8 15.62 3.83 -7.07
CA LEU A 8 14.29 3.57 -7.63
C LEU A 8 13.27 3.31 -6.52
N LEU A 9 13.60 2.50 -5.52
CA LEU A 9 12.71 2.21 -4.40
C LEU A 9 12.37 3.49 -3.64
N PHE A 10 13.36 4.33 -3.35
CA PHE A 10 13.15 5.61 -2.67
C PHE A 10 12.22 6.54 -3.47
N LEU A 11 12.46 6.69 -4.78
CA LEU A 11 11.64 7.54 -5.64
C LEU A 11 10.20 7.04 -5.74
N LEU A 12 10.01 5.74 -5.99
CA LEU A 12 8.68 5.14 -6.09
C LEU A 12 7.94 5.20 -4.76
N ALA A 13 8.62 4.91 -3.64
CA ALA A 13 8.00 4.92 -2.32
C ALA A 13 7.62 6.35 -1.89
N SER A 14 8.47 7.34 -2.22
CA SER A 14 8.16 8.75 -1.98
C SER A 14 6.96 9.21 -2.80
N MET A 15 6.90 8.84 -4.08
CA MET A 15 5.77 9.21 -4.94
C MET A 15 4.47 8.53 -4.48
N GLN A 16 4.52 7.24 -4.12
CA GLN A 16 3.42 6.51 -3.51
C GLN A 16 2.94 7.24 -2.24
N ALA A 17 3.86 7.58 -1.33
CA ALA A 17 3.52 8.24 -0.08
C ALA A 17 2.85 9.60 -0.32
N VAL A 18 3.39 10.42 -1.22
CA VAL A 18 2.79 11.74 -1.56
C VAL A 18 1.37 11.56 -2.10
N LEU A 19 1.15 10.63 -3.02
CA LEU A 19 -0.18 10.38 -3.57
C LEU A 19 -1.14 9.83 -2.51
N MET A 20 -0.68 8.93 -1.63
CA MET A 20 -1.48 8.43 -0.51
C MET A 20 -1.86 9.56 0.47
N PHE A 21 -0.98 10.53 0.71
CA PHE A 21 -1.29 11.70 1.53
C PHE A 21 -2.28 12.64 0.86
N VAL A 22 -2.18 12.85 -0.45
CA VAL A 22 -3.15 13.63 -1.21
C VAL A 22 -4.51 12.96 -1.16
N ASP A 23 -4.54 11.65 -1.40
CA ASP A 23 -5.75 10.84 -1.39
C ASP A 23 -6.44 10.88 -0.02
N GLU A 24 -5.72 10.51 1.03
CA GLU A 24 -6.23 10.51 2.40
C GLU A 24 -6.59 11.92 2.90
N GLY A 25 -5.72 12.90 2.65
CA GLY A 25 -5.83 14.26 3.20
C GLY A 25 -6.85 15.13 2.49
N VAL A 26 -7.04 14.93 1.18
CA VAL A 26 -7.92 15.75 0.34
C VAL A 26 -9.16 14.97 -0.05
N PHE A 27 -9.03 13.87 -0.78
CA PHE A 27 -10.18 13.19 -1.39
C PHE A 27 -11.03 12.45 -0.36
N HIS A 28 -10.42 11.56 0.42
CA HIS A 28 -11.13 10.79 1.44
C HIS A 28 -11.75 11.68 2.50
N ARG A 29 -11.03 12.68 3.01
CA ARG A 29 -11.57 13.62 4.02
C ARG A 29 -12.70 14.48 3.47
N ARG A 30 -12.68 14.85 2.19
CA ARG A 30 -13.75 15.65 1.57
C ARG A 30 -15.04 14.85 1.38
N ARG A 31 -14.96 13.63 0.83
CA ARG A 31 -16.16 12.83 0.53
C ARG A 31 -16.59 11.88 1.66
N GLY A 32 -15.67 11.58 2.58
CA GLY A 32 -15.80 10.49 3.56
C GLY A 32 -15.58 9.12 2.91
N LEU A 33 -15.58 8.06 3.73
CA LEU A 33 -15.41 6.70 3.22
C LEU A 33 -16.60 5.81 3.59
N GLU A 34 -17.05 5.02 2.62
CA GLU A 34 -18.07 3.99 2.85
C GLU A 34 -17.51 2.81 3.65
N ARG A 35 -18.38 2.00 4.25
CA ARG A 35 -17.93 0.86 5.08
C ARG A 35 -17.06 -0.12 4.30
N PHE A 36 -17.39 -0.42 3.05
CA PHE A 36 -16.62 -1.39 2.25
C PHE A 36 -15.20 -0.89 2.04
N GLU A 37 -15.04 0.35 1.58
CA GLU A 37 -13.74 0.96 1.27
C GLU A 37 -12.85 1.08 2.52
N ARG A 38 -13.42 1.47 3.67
CA ARG A 38 -12.67 1.54 4.95
C ARG A 38 -12.07 0.21 5.39
N TRP A 39 -12.80 -0.88 5.20
CA TRP A 39 -12.28 -2.21 5.50
C TRP A 39 -11.39 -2.72 4.38
N GLY A 40 -11.67 -2.33 3.14
CA GLY A 40 -10.83 -2.52 1.96
C GLY A 40 -9.41 -2.05 2.23
N HIS A 41 -9.22 -0.77 2.58
CA HIS A 41 -7.89 -0.19 2.83
C HIS A 41 -7.07 -0.96 3.87
N VAL A 42 -7.72 -1.46 4.93
CA VAL A 42 -7.04 -2.27 5.95
C VAL A 42 -6.57 -3.59 5.35
N VAL A 43 -7.43 -4.28 4.60
CA VAL A 43 -7.08 -5.56 3.94
C VAL A 43 -5.97 -5.36 2.92
N ASP A 44 -6.05 -4.30 2.11
CA ASP A 44 -5.05 -3.97 1.07
C ASP A 44 -3.68 -3.75 1.68
N THR A 45 -3.63 -2.92 2.73
CA THR A 45 -2.39 -2.56 3.42
C THR A 45 -1.79 -3.75 4.16
N LEU A 46 -2.62 -4.59 4.79
CA LEU A 46 -2.16 -5.81 5.46
C LEU A 46 -1.59 -6.83 4.48
N LEU A 47 -2.23 -7.03 3.33
CA LEU A 47 -1.76 -7.99 2.32
C LEU A 47 -0.45 -7.52 1.67
N PHE A 48 -0.34 -6.21 1.38
CA PHE A 48 0.91 -5.60 0.93
C PHE A 48 2.01 -5.72 1.99
N GLY A 49 1.72 -5.32 3.23
CA GLY A 49 2.65 -5.43 4.35
C GLY A 49 3.10 -6.86 4.61
N ALA A 50 2.23 -7.86 4.42
CA ALA A 50 2.58 -9.27 4.50
C ALA A 50 3.59 -9.68 3.41
N ALA A 51 3.39 -9.23 2.17
CA ALA A 51 4.37 -9.46 1.09
C ALA A 51 5.73 -8.86 1.44
N LEU A 52 5.77 -7.59 1.86
CA LEU A 52 7.02 -6.93 2.27
C LEU A 52 7.68 -7.62 3.47
N SER A 53 6.88 -8.14 4.40
CA SER A 53 7.38 -8.85 5.59
C SER A 53 8.13 -10.13 5.23
N VAL A 54 7.77 -10.81 4.13
CA VAL A 54 8.55 -11.97 3.65
C VAL A 54 10.00 -11.56 3.38
N ALA A 55 10.18 -10.51 2.59
CA ALA A 55 11.50 -9.99 2.25
C ALA A 55 12.19 -9.32 3.46
N ALA A 56 11.43 -8.80 4.41
CA ALA A 56 11.96 -8.24 5.64
C ALA A 56 12.55 -9.29 6.58
N PHE A 57 11.96 -10.49 6.69
CA PHE A 57 12.31 -11.45 7.74
C PHE A 57 12.97 -12.74 7.25
N PHE A 58 12.97 -13.00 5.94
CA PHE A 58 13.50 -14.23 5.37
C PHE A 58 14.55 -13.93 4.29
N GLU A 59 15.53 -14.82 4.18
CA GLU A 59 16.48 -14.83 3.05
C GLU A 59 15.78 -15.25 1.75
N PRO A 60 16.25 -14.81 0.56
CA PRO A 60 15.64 -15.09 -0.74
C PRO A 60 15.84 -16.54 -1.21
N THR A 61 15.32 -17.48 -0.43
CA THR A 61 15.20 -18.89 -0.81
C THR A 61 14.10 -19.08 -1.84
N ARG A 62 14.12 -20.21 -2.56
CA ARG A 62 13.08 -20.55 -3.55
C ARG A 62 11.66 -20.45 -2.96
N PHE A 63 11.45 -20.95 -1.74
CA PHE A 63 10.14 -20.89 -1.09
C PHE A 63 9.74 -19.47 -0.68
N ALA A 64 10.69 -18.69 -0.15
CA ALA A 64 10.43 -17.30 0.22
C ALA A 64 10.10 -16.44 -1.01
N ILE A 65 10.80 -16.64 -2.13
CA ILE A 65 10.52 -15.95 -3.40
C ILE A 65 9.12 -16.30 -3.91
N ILE A 66 8.70 -17.57 -3.84
CA ILE A 66 7.35 -17.98 -4.23
C ILE A 66 6.32 -17.31 -3.32
N ALA A 67 6.52 -17.33 -1.99
CA ALA A 67 5.61 -16.71 -1.03
C ALA A 67 5.48 -15.19 -1.27
N TYR A 68 6.62 -14.50 -1.44
CA TYR A 68 6.68 -13.08 -1.78
C TYR A 68 5.91 -12.78 -3.07
N SER A 69 6.18 -13.55 -4.13
CA SER A 69 5.55 -13.34 -5.44
C SER A 69 4.04 -13.56 -5.40
N VAL A 70 3.58 -14.61 -4.69
CA VAL A 70 2.15 -14.90 -4.54
C VAL A 70 1.46 -13.79 -3.75
N LEU A 71 2.01 -13.40 -2.59
CA LEU A 71 1.43 -12.34 -1.77
C LEU A 71 1.45 -10.98 -2.49
N GLY A 72 2.55 -10.65 -3.17
CA GLY A 72 2.68 -9.44 -3.97
C GLY A 72 1.66 -9.40 -5.10
N PHE A 73 1.53 -10.47 -5.87
CA PHE A 73 0.53 -10.57 -6.94
C PHE A 73 -0.90 -10.47 -6.42
N LEU A 74 -1.22 -11.20 -5.33
CA LEU A 74 -2.53 -11.09 -4.70
C LEU A 74 -2.79 -9.68 -4.19
N SER A 75 -1.79 -8.98 -3.63
CA SER A 75 -1.96 -7.59 -3.20
C SER A 75 -2.32 -6.67 -4.38
N CYS A 76 -1.72 -6.87 -5.56
CA CYS A 76 -2.06 -6.11 -6.76
C CYS A 76 -3.47 -6.42 -7.27
N ILE A 77 -3.94 -7.67 -7.18
CA ILE A 77 -5.32 -8.02 -7.56
C ILE A 77 -6.31 -7.44 -6.57
N VAL A 78 -6.02 -7.54 -5.28
CA VAL A 78 -6.99 -7.18 -4.24
C VAL A 78 -7.30 -5.69 -4.28
N ILE A 79 -6.31 -4.82 -4.53
CA ILE A 79 -6.56 -3.38 -4.68
C ILE A 79 -7.49 -3.04 -5.86
N THR A 80 -7.54 -3.87 -6.92
CA THR A 80 -8.44 -3.57 -8.05
C THR A 80 -9.92 -3.68 -7.69
N LYS A 81 -10.26 -4.29 -6.55
CA LYS A 81 -11.65 -4.34 -6.05
C LYS A 81 -12.24 -2.95 -5.83
N ASP A 82 -11.40 -1.96 -5.50
CA ASP A 82 -11.88 -0.63 -5.12
C ASP A 82 -12.39 0.14 -6.33
N GLU A 83 -12.02 -0.28 -7.54
CA GLU A 83 -12.51 0.29 -8.79
C GLU A 83 -14.04 0.27 -8.90
N TRP A 84 -14.71 -0.73 -8.31
CA TRP A 84 -16.18 -0.78 -8.28
C TRP A 84 -16.82 0.35 -7.48
N ILE A 85 -16.09 0.91 -6.50
CA ILE A 85 -16.51 2.06 -5.70
C ILE A 85 -16.02 3.34 -6.34
N HIS A 86 -14.78 3.36 -6.84
CA HIS A 86 -14.19 4.54 -7.45
C HIS A 86 -15.01 5.01 -8.65
N ALA A 87 -15.41 4.08 -9.52
CA ALA A 87 -16.25 4.37 -10.68
C ALA A 87 -17.62 4.99 -10.35
N LYS A 88 -18.09 4.86 -9.10
CA LYS A 88 -19.37 5.41 -8.64
C LYS A 88 -19.21 6.72 -7.88
N SER A 89 -18.10 6.89 -7.17
CA SER A 89 -17.97 7.86 -6.07
C SER A 89 -16.86 8.87 -6.29
N CYS A 90 -15.85 8.55 -7.09
CA CYS A 90 -14.68 9.39 -7.29
C CYS A 90 -14.90 10.38 -8.44
N GLU A 91 -14.45 11.61 -8.23
CA GLU A 91 -14.31 12.57 -9.33
C GLU A 91 -13.16 12.16 -10.26
N PRO A 92 -13.11 12.63 -11.52
CA PRO A 92 -12.08 12.21 -12.48
C PRO A 92 -10.64 12.37 -12.00
N ILE A 93 -10.35 13.41 -11.20
CA ILE A 93 -9.01 13.65 -10.67
C ILE A 93 -8.63 12.66 -9.55
N GLU A 94 -9.59 12.28 -8.71
CA GLU A 94 -9.42 11.27 -7.67
C GLU A 94 -9.22 9.89 -8.30
N GLN A 95 -10.04 9.56 -9.30
CA GLN A 95 -9.89 8.35 -10.10
C GLN A 95 -8.50 8.23 -10.73
N TRP A 96 -7.97 9.33 -11.27
CA TRP A 96 -6.62 9.37 -11.82
C TRP A 96 -5.54 9.17 -10.75
N CYS A 97 -5.70 9.76 -9.56
CA CYS A 97 -4.82 9.54 -8.42
C CYS A 97 -4.77 8.05 -8.04
N HIS A 98 -5.93 7.38 -7.95
CA HIS A 98 -6.01 5.95 -7.66
C HIS A 98 -5.34 5.08 -8.73
N ALA A 99 -5.52 5.42 -10.01
CA ALA A 99 -4.86 4.72 -11.10
C ALA A 99 -3.32 4.80 -10.98
N LEU A 100 -2.78 5.97 -10.60
CA LEU A 100 -1.34 6.12 -10.35
C LEU A 100 -0.88 5.29 -9.15
N LEU A 101 -1.65 5.30 -8.05
CA LEU A 101 -1.37 4.49 -6.86
C LEU A 101 -1.32 2.99 -7.20
N PHE A 102 -2.20 2.49 -8.07
CA PHE A 102 -2.21 1.09 -8.48
C PHE A 102 -0.99 0.72 -9.33
N VAL A 103 -0.58 1.59 -10.26
CA VAL A 103 0.64 1.39 -11.06
C VAL A 103 1.88 1.37 -10.16
N LEU A 104 1.95 2.30 -9.21
CA LEU A 104 3.08 2.41 -8.29
C LEU A 104 3.15 1.24 -7.30
N HIS A 105 2.02 0.74 -6.83
CA HIS A 105 1.95 -0.44 -5.99
C HIS A 105 2.65 -1.64 -6.62
N GLY A 106 2.31 -1.97 -7.88
CA GLY A 106 2.95 -3.05 -8.61
C GLY A 106 4.45 -2.82 -8.85
N ALA A 107 4.84 -1.59 -9.21
CA ALA A 107 6.23 -1.22 -9.39
C ALA A 107 7.04 -1.36 -8.08
N LEU A 108 6.47 -0.97 -6.95
CA LEU A 108 7.07 -1.09 -5.62
C LEU A 108 7.31 -2.56 -5.24
N VAL A 109 6.33 -3.44 -5.45
CA VAL A 109 6.51 -4.88 -5.23
C VAL A 109 7.68 -5.41 -6.06
N ILE A 110 7.77 -5.06 -7.34
CA ILE A 110 8.85 -5.56 -8.20
C ILE A 110 10.21 -5.03 -7.72
N VAL A 111 10.34 -3.73 -7.50
CA VAL A 111 11.62 -3.10 -7.13
C VAL A 111 12.08 -3.55 -5.74
N PHE A 112 11.17 -3.70 -4.79
CA PHE A 112 11.47 -4.18 -3.45
C PHE A 112 11.95 -5.65 -3.47
N GLY A 113 11.28 -6.51 -4.23
CA GLY A 113 11.70 -7.91 -4.41
C GLY A 113 13.05 -8.05 -5.11
N MET A 114 13.33 -7.19 -6.10
CA MET A 114 14.64 -7.16 -6.77
C MET A 114 15.75 -6.69 -5.83
N LEU A 115 15.50 -5.63 -5.03
CA LEU A 115 16.46 -5.18 -4.03
C LEU A 115 16.74 -6.27 -3.00
N TRP A 116 15.71 -6.94 -2.49
CA TRP A 116 15.84 -8.04 -1.56
C TRP A 116 16.68 -9.20 -2.11
N ASN A 117 16.49 -9.57 -3.37
CA ASN A 117 17.27 -10.64 -3.99
C ASN A 117 18.76 -10.25 -4.20
N LEU A 118 19.02 -8.97 -4.51
CA LEU A 118 20.38 -8.48 -4.74
C LEU A 118 21.14 -8.15 -3.46
N GLU A 119 20.45 -7.61 -2.45
CA GLU A 119 21.00 -7.13 -1.19
C GLU A 119 20.00 -7.40 -0.03
N PRO A 120 19.94 -8.65 0.49
CA PRO A 120 18.97 -9.05 1.51
C PRO A 120 19.09 -8.28 2.84
N THR A 121 20.23 -7.62 3.06
CA THR A 121 20.54 -6.84 4.26
C THR A 121 20.19 -5.36 4.14
N ALA A 122 19.64 -4.91 3.01
CA ALA A 122 19.24 -3.52 2.79
C ALA A 122 18.27 -3.04 3.89
N TRP A 123 18.54 -1.87 4.46
CA TRP A 123 17.80 -1.36 5.63
C TRP A 123 16.35 -1.00 5.29
N GLU A 124 16.08 -0.62 4.04
CA GLU A 124 14.74 -0.31 3.51
C GLU A 124 13.79 -1.50 3.66
N LEU A 125 14.33 -2.73 3.60
CA LEU A 125 13.56 -3.96 3.74
C LEU A 125 12.94 -4.10 5.14
N LYS A 126 13.54 -3.46 6.15
CA LYS A 126 13.01 -3.44 7.52
C LYS A 126 12.10 -2.25 7.75
N VAL A 127 12.46 -1.09 7.22
CA VAL A 127 11.75 0.17 7.50
C VAL A 127 10.41 0.26 6.76
N LEU A 128 10.36 -0.08 5.47
CA LEU A 128 9.14 0.06 4.68
C LEU A 128 7.95 -0.76 5.22
N PRO A 129 8.08 -2.04 5.59
CA PRO A 129 6.97 -2.77 6.20
C PRO A 129 6.46 -2.10 7.48
N ILE A 130 7.36 -1.59 8.34
CA ILE A 130 6.98 -0.89 9.58
C ILE A 130 6.16 0.35 9.25
N THR A 131 6.61 1.16 8.28
CA THR A 131 5.88 2.36 7.84
C THR A 131 4.51 2.00 7.27
N VAL A 132 4.42 0.93 6.47
CA VAL A 132 3.16 0.43 5.91
C VAL A 132 2.19 0.00 7.01
N PHE A 133 2.65 -0.74 8.02
CA PHE A 133 1.79 -1.12 9.15
C PHE A 133 1.38 0.06 10.03
N ALA A 134 2.27 1.04 10.22
CA ALA A 134 1.94 2.27 10.93
C ALA A 134 0.84 3.06 10.19
N TRP A 135 0.92 3.13 8.86
CA TRP A 135 -0.12 3.72 8.03
C TRP A 135 -1.45 2.96 8.12
N ALA A 136 -1.41 1.63 8.06
CA ALA A 136 -2.61 0.78 8.23
C ALA A 136 -3.31 1.05 9.57
N LEU A 137 -2.52 1.14 10.64
CA LEU A 137 -3.02 1.43 11.98
C LEU A 137 -3.65 2.82 12.04
N TYR A 138 -2.98 3.83 11.48
CA TYR A 138 -3.54 5.18 11.37
C TYR A 138 -4.90 5.16 10.64
N GLN A 139 -4.99 4.55 9.45
CA GLN A 139 -6.23 4.52 8.69
C GLN A 139 -7.33 3.75 9.42
N HIS A 140 -6.99 2.64 10.08
CA HIS A 140 -7.95 1.90 10.89
C HIS A 140 -8.51 2.74 12.04
N LEU A 141 -7.63 3.37 12.82
CA LEU A 141 -8.03 4.19 13.97
C LEU A 141 -8.85 5.41 13.51
N TYR A 142 -8.45 6.08 12.44
CA TYR A 142 -9.17 7.25 11.96
C TYR A 142 -10.55 6.87 11.38
N TRP A 143 -10.60 5.94 10.42
CA TRP A 143 -11.82 5.68 9.65
C TRP A 143 -12.79 4.72 10.32
N ASN A 144 -12.30 3.72 11.06
CA ASN A 144 -13.14 2.70 11.68
C ASN A 144 -13.44 2.97 13.15
N VAL A 145 -12.64 3.79 13.84
CA VAL A 145 -12.89 4.15 15.25
C VAL A 145 -13.39 5.59 15.38
N TYR A 146 -12.58 6.57 14.99
CA TYR A 146 -12.91 7.98 15.21
C TYR A 146 -14.08 8.46 14.34
N TYR A 147 -14.02 8.27 13.01
CA TYR A 147 -15.03 8.73 12.07
C TYR A 147 -16.40 8.06 12.26
N VAL A 148 -16.42 6.76 12.59
CA VAL A 148 -17.68 6.05 12.92
C VAL A 148 -18.33 6.68 14.15
N ARG A 149 -17.54 6.93 15.20
CA ARG A 149 -18.04 7.48 16.46
C ARG A 149 -18.62 8.88 16.28
N SER A 150 -17.97 9.74 15.51
CA SER A 150 -18.46 11.11 15.28
C SER A 150 -19.78 11.15 14.49
N ARG A 151 -19.97 10.23 13.54
CA ARG A 151 -21.22 10.09 12.77
C ARG A 151 -22.40 9.54 13.58
N HIS A 152 -22.16 8.72 14.61
CA HIS A 152 -23.23 8.22 15.49
C HIS A 152 -23.67 9.23 16.57
N GLN A 153 -22.91 10.31 16.76
CA GLN A 153 -23.24 11.39 17.70
C GLN A 153 -24.01 12.56 17.04
N GLN A 154 -24.20 12.51 15.73
CA GLN A 154 -25.00 13.47 14.93
C GLN A 154 -26.37 12.87 14.63
#